data_AF-A0A8T3UWF8-F1
#
_entry.id   AF-A0A8T3UWF8-F1
#
_cell.length_a   1.000
_cell.length_b   1.000
_cell.length_c   1.000
_cell.angle_alpha   90.00
_cell.angle_beta   90.00
_cell.angle_gamma   90.00
#
_symmetry.space_group_name_H-M   'P 1'
#
loop_
_entity.id
_entity.type
_entity.pdbx_description
1 polymer ?
#
loop_
_entity_poly.entity_id
_entity_poly.type
_entity_poly.pdbx_seq_one_letter_code
_entity_poly.pdbx_strand_id
1 'polypeptide(L)' 'GVTQLNRLAAHPPFASWRNSEEARTVRPSPQLRSLNGEWRFAWFPAPEAVPESWLECDLPDADTVIVPSNWQMHG' A
#
# COMPACT_ATOMS: atom_id res chain seq x y z
N GLY A 1 11.20 19.08 -13.21
CA GLY A 1 10.04 18.56 -12.47
C GLY A 1 10.52 17.75 -11.29
N VAL A 2 9.75 17.70 -10.20
CA VAL A 2 10.07 16.87 -9.03
C VAL A 2 9.56 15.46 -9.28
N THR A 3 10.43 14.45 -9.27
CA THR A 3 10.06 13.04 -9.56
C THR A 3 9.88 12.19 -8.30
N GLN A 4 10.33 12.66 -7.14
CA GLN A 4 10.18 12.02 -5.83
C GLN A 4 10.52 12.98 -4.69
N LEU A 5 9.98 12.71 -3.51
CA LEU A 5 10.38 13.32 -2.23
C LEU A 5 10.50 12.18 -1.20
N ASN A 6 11.58 12.17 -0.41
CA ASN A 6 11.84 11.22 0.68
C ASN A 6 11.77 9.72 0.32
N ARG A 7 11.89 9.34 -0.97
CA ARG A 7 11.91 7.93 -1.37
C ARG A 7 13.28 7.33 -1.05
N LEU A 8 13.29 6.12 -0.49
CA LEU A 8 14.52 5.36 -0.25
C LEU A 8 15.18 4.93 -1.58
N ALA A 9 16.47 4.61 -1.53
CA ALA A 9 17.22 4.13 -2.69
C ALA A 9 16.65 2.80 -3.22
N ALA A 10 16.72 2.61 -4.53
CA ALA A 10 16.36 1.34 -5.16
C ALA A 10 17.33 0.22 -4.72
N HIS A 11 16.80 -1.00 -4.58
CA HIS A 11 17.57 -2.19 -4.21
C HIS A 11 16.94 -3.45 -4.84
N PRO A 12 17.67 -4.59 -4.90
CA PRO A 12 17.10 -5.88 -5.30
C PRO A 12 16.00 -6.37 -4.34
N PRO A 13 15.16 -7.35 -4.71
CA PRO A 13 14.12 -7.86 -3.83
C PRO A 13 14.66 -8.34 -2.46
N PHE A 14 14.06 -7.87 -1.36
CA PHE A 14 14.43 -8.24 0.00
C PHE A 14 13.27 -8.92 0.73
N ALA A 15 13.60 -9.93 1.54
CA ALA A 15 12.68 -10.53 2.52
C ALA A 15 13.21 -10.48 3.95
N SER A 16 14.43 -9.98 4.19
CA SER A 16 15.00 -9.81 5.55
C SER A 16 14.93 -11.07 6.43
N TRP A 17 15.24 -12.25 5.86
CA TRP A 17 15.33 -13.49 6.64
C TRP A 17 16.34 -13.37 7.77
N ARG A 18 16.00 -13.94 8.93
CA ARG A 18 16.90 -14.01 10.10
C ARG A 18 17.52 -15.41 10.28
N ASN A 19 17.21 -16.31 9.35
CA ASN A 19 17.71 -17.68 9.29
C ASN A 19 18.20 -17.99 7.85
N SER A 20 19.41 -18.54 7.72
CA SER A 20 20.04 -18.82 6.42
C SER A 20 19.36 -19.94 5.64
N GLU A 21 18.82 -20.94 6.33
CA GLU A 21 18.14 -22.07 5.72
C GLU A 21 16.77 -21.65 5.15
N GLU A 22 16.07 -20.75 5.84
CA GLU A 22 14.85 -20.11 5.29
C GLU A 22 15.16 -19.28 4.04
N ALA A 23 16.26 -18.52 4.04
CA ALA A 23 16.69 -17.75 2.88
C ALA A 23 17.07 -18.65 1.70
N ARG A 24 17.80 -19.73 1.96
CA ARG A 24 18.22 -20.72 0.95
C ARG A 24 17.03 -21.41 0.28
N THR A 25 15.98 -21.70 1.05
CA THR A 25 14.77 -22.40 0.57
C THR A 25 13.64 -21.46 0.17
N VAL A 26 13.85 -20.14 0.24
CA VAL A 26 12.88 -19.10 -0.10
C VAL A 26 11.56 -19.27 0.69
N ARG A 27 11.68 -19.64 1.96
CA ARG A 27 10.51 -19.71 2.85
C ARG A 27 9.94 -18.31 3.11
N PRO A 28 8.64 -18.16 3.41
CA PRO A 28 8.10 -16.87 3.83
C PRO A 28 8.86 -16.31 5.03
N SER A 29 9.32 -15.05 4.92
CA SER A 29 10.01 -14.39 6.03
C SER A 29 8.98 -13.73 6.96
N PRO A 30 9.07 -13.92 8.28
CA PRO A 30 8.25 -13.20 9.26
C PRO A 30 8.47 -11.68 9.22
N GLN A 31 9.55 -11.21 8.60
CA GLN A 31 9.90 -9.79 8.48
C GLN A 31 9.29 -9.12 7.24
N LEU A 32 8.64 -9.88 6.35
CA LEU A 32 7.96 -9.39 5.17
C LEU A 32 6.46 -9.71 5.27
N ARG A 33 5.63 -8.67 5.36
CA ARG A 33 4.18 -8.82 5.54
C ARG A 33 3.43 -8.24 4.33
N SER A 34 2.52 -9.02 3.77
CA SER A 34 1.55 -8.52 2.79
C SER A 34 0.49 -7.67 3.49
N LEU A 35 0.12 -6.54 2.87
CA LEU A 35 -1.03 -5.72 3.27
C LEU A 35 -2.14 -5.74 2.23
N ASN A 36 -2.06 -6.67 1.26
CA ASN A 36 -3.15 -6.89 0.31
C ASN A 36 -4.40 -7.39 1.06
N GLY A 37 -5.58 -6.96 0.63
CA GLY A 37 -6.84 -7.25 1.31
C GLY A 37 -7.84 -6.12 1.14
N GLU A 38 -8.72 -5.97 2.12
CA GLU A 38 -9.73 -4.93 2.16
C GLU A 38 -9.16 -3.58 2.61
N TRP A 39 -9.43 -2.53 1.85
CA TRP A 39 -9.01 -1.15 2.12
C TRP A 39 -10.19 -0.19 2.00
N ARG A 40 -10.18 0.89 2.78
CA ARG A 40 -11.14 1.99 2.65
C ARG A 40 -10.71 2.89 1.49
N PHE A 41 -11.62 3.18 0.57
CA PHE A 41 -11.36 3.99 -0.61
C PHE A 41 -12.52 4.95 -0.88
N ALA A 42 -12.20 6.19 -1.27
CA ALA A 42 -13.16 7.18 -1.71
C ALA A 42 -12.59 7.93 -2.92
N TRP A 43 -13.40 8.09 -3.96
CA TRP A 43 -13.02 8.84 -5.15
C TRP A 43 -13.47 10.31 -5.05
N PHE A 44 -12.61 11.21 -5.55
CA PHE A 44 -12.90 12.63 -5.63
C PHE A 44 -12.52 13.17 -7.02
N PRO A 45 -13.24 14.19 -7.54
CA PRO A 45 -12.99 14.74 -8.87
C PRO A 45 -11.72 15.58 -8.98
N ALA A 46 -11.22 16.11 -7.85
CA ALA A 46 -10.03 16.94 -7.78
C ALA A 46 -9.36 16.80 -6.39
N PRO A 47 -8.03 17.00 -6.29
CA PRO A 47 -7.32 16.97 -5.00
C PRO A 47 -7.86 17.96 -3.97
N GLU A 48 -8.28 19.16 -4.40
CA GLU A 48 -8.81 20.22 -3.53
C GLU A 48 -10.18 19.86 -2.94
N ALA A 49 -10.85 18.84 -3.45
CA ALA A 49 -12.12 18.34 -2.93
C ALA A 49 -11.94 17.33 -1.78
N VAL A 50 -10.71 16.90 -1.48
CA VAL A 50 -10.43 15.95 -0.39
C VAL A 50 -10.44 16.70 0.94
N PRO A 51 -11.31 16.32 1.90
CA PRO A 51 -11.38 17.00 3.19
C PRO A 51 -10.12 16.69 4.03
N GLU A 52 -9.57 17.71 4.71
CA GLU A 52 -8.36 17.57 5.54
C GLU A 52 -8.54 16.55 6.68
N SER A 53 -9.76 16.39 7.19
CA SER A 53 -10.10 15.41 8.24
C SER A 53 -9.79 13.97 7.85
N TRP A 54 -9.73 13.64 6.54
CA TRP A 54 -9.40 12.30 6.06
C TRP A 54 -8.01 11.83 6.50
N LEU A 55 -7.08 12.75 6.80
CA LEU A 55 -5.75 12.39 7.29
C LEU A 55 -5.78 11.79 8.71
N GLU A 56 -6.80 12.11 9.50
CA GLU A 56 -6.91 11.70 10.90
C GLU A 56 -7.91 10.57 11.12
N CYS A 57 -8.94 10.45 10.27
CA CYS A 57 -9.98 9.44 10.40
C CYS A 57 -10.55 8.97 9.06
N ASP A 58 -11.12 7.75 9.08
CA ASP A 58 -11.82 7.19 7.93
C ASP A 58 -13.02 8.06 7.54
N LEU A 59 -13.23 8.21 6.23
CA LEU A 59 -14.42 8.86 5.72
C LEU A 59 -15.65 7.98 5.94
N PRO A 60 -16.77 8.54 6.44
CA PRO A 60 -18.02 7.80 6.63
C PRO A 60 -18.51 7.14 5.34
N ASP A 61 -18.39 7.87 4.22
CA ASP A 61 -18.91 7.46 2.91
C ASP A 61 -17.89 6.70 2.06
N ALA A 62 -16.74 6.29 2.62
CA ALA A 62 -15.79 5.47 1.88
C ALA A 62 -16.34 4.06 1.64
N ASP A 63 -15.96 3.46 0.52
CA ASP A 63 -16.23 2.06 0.21
C ASP A 63 -15.11 1.17 0.75
N THR A 64 -15.41 -0.12 0.90
CA THR A 64 -14.39 -1.15 1.14
C THR A 64 -14.08 -1.85 -0.18
N VAL A 65 -12.82 -1.79 -0.62
CA VAL A 65 -12.35 -2.36 -1.89
C VAL A 65 -11.21 -3.36 -1.68
N ILE A 66 -11.05 -4.32 -2.59
CA ILE A 66 -9.93 -5.27 -2.57
C ILE A 66 -8.71 -4.66 -3.26
N VAL A 67 -7.55 -4.71 -2.61
CA VAL A 67 -6.25 -4.23 -3.11
C VAL A 67 -5.28 -5.41 -3.25
N PRO A 68 -4.53 -5.54 -4.37
CA PRO A 68 -4.37 -4.56 -5.46
C PRO A 68 -5.50 -4.59 -6.50
N SER A 69 -5.93 -3.42 -6.95
CA SER A 69 -6.94 -3.24 -8.01
C SER A 69 -6.77 -1.89 -8.71
N ASN A 70 -7.35 -1.77 -9.91
CA ASN A 70 -7.54 -0.50 -10.60
C ASN A 70 -8.95 0.00 -10.29
N TRP A 71 -9.10 1.25 -9.84
CA TRP A 71 -10.39 1.75 -9.37
C TRP A 71 -11.47 1.73 -10.47
N GLN A 72 -11.11 1.90 -11.75
CA GLN A 72 -12.07 1.88 -12.86
C GLN A 72 -12.80 0.53 -13.01
N MET A 73 -12.24 -0.55 -12.46
CA MET A 73 -12.87 -1.88 -12.46
C MET A 73 -13.94 -2.02 -11.36
N HIS A 74 -14.05 -1.03 -10.46
CA HIS A 74 -15.00 -1.00 -9.35
C HIS A 74 -16.19 -0.05 -9.58
N GLY A 75 -16.27 0.59 -10.76
CA GLY A 75 -17.29 1.59 -11.10
C GLY A 75 -16.79 3.01 -10.90
#